data_AF-A0A968G8Z5-F1
#
_entry.id   AF-A0A968G8Z5-F1
#
_cell.length_a   1.000
_cell.length_b   1.000
_cell.length_c   1.000
_cell.angle_alpha   90.00
_cell.angle_beta   90.00
_cell.angle_gamma   90.00
#
_symmetry.space_group_name_H-M   'P 1'
#
loop_
_entity.id
_entity.type
_entity.pdbx_description
1 polymer ?
#
loop_
_entity_poly.entity_id
_entity_poly.type
_entity_poly.pdbx_seq_one_letter_code
_entity_poly.pdbx_strand_id
1 'polypeptide(L)'
;MSQYAQHAHQELLAAINTFSQEKNDNYVDTINHAMTAVHCFLPMLTQNENASLAEQITLCRENPIVQSNTALMNLLNNLHIYDTQLYHPYDKIPQSKEALLIISLCNDILSQCIPLVEHNAPQIK
;
A
#
# COMPACT_ATOMS: atom_id res chain seq x y z
N MET A 1 3.18 13.52 -11.86
CA MET A 1 3.27 12.14 -11.33
C MET A 1 4.67 11.61 -11.51
N SER A 2 5.33 11.30 -10.40
CA SER A 2 6.61 10.60 -10.38
C SER A 2 6.47 9.18 -10.96
N GLN A 3 7.59 8.60 -11.43
CA GLN A 3 7.65 7.22 -11.94
C GLN A 3 7.14 6.20 -10.89
N TYR A 4 7.42 6.43 -9.60
CA TYR A 4 6.94 5.60 -8.50
C TYR A 4 5.43 5.70 -8.29
N ALA A 5 4.84 6.91 -8.40
CA ALA A 5 3.40 7.08 -8.32
C ALA A 5 2.68 6.40 -9.50
N GLN A 6 3.27 6.42 -10.69
CA GLN A 6 2.74 5.71 -11.87
C GLN A 6 2.78 4.19 -11.66
N HIS A 7 3.89 3.66 -11.14
CA HIS A 7 4.01 2.24 -10.84
C HIS A 7 2.99 1.79 -9.78
N ALA A 8 2.86 2.53 -8.68
CA ALA A 8 1.87 2.25 -7.64
C ALA A 8 0.43 2.24 -8.20
N HIS A 9 0.12 3.16 -9.11
CA HIS A 9 -1.18 3.18 -9.76
C HIS A 9 -1.40 1.98 -10.70
N GLN A 10 -0.37 1.55 -11.43
CA GLN A 10 -0.43 0.36 -12.28
C GLN A 10 -0.69 -0.90 -11.46
N GLU A 11 -0.05 -1.05 -10.31
CA GLU A 11 -0.28 -2.18 -9.40
C GLU A 11 -1.71 -2.17 -8.80
N LEU A 12 -2.26 -0.99 -8.45
CA LEU A 12 -3.67 -0.89 -8.05
C LEU A 12 -4.62 -1.30 -9.18
N LEU A 13 -4.35 -0.88 -10.43
CA LEU A 13 -5.15 -1.30 -11.58
C LEU A 13 -5.03 -2.79 -11.83
N ALA A 14 -3.83 -3.37 -11.68
CA ALA A 14 -3.62 -4.80 -11.75
C ALA A 14 -4.44 -5.53 -10.69
N ALA A 15 -4.46 -5.04 -9.44
CA ALA A 15 -5.28 -5.61 -8.38
C ALA A 15 -6.78 -5.61 -8.74
N ILE A 16 -7.32 -4.50 -9.27
CA ILE A 16 -8.73 -4.40 -9.69
C ILE A 16 -9.04 -5.36 -10.85
N ASN A 17 -8.15 -5.46 -11.82
CA ASN A 17 -8.30 -6.37 -12.96
C ASN A 17 -8.28 -7.82 -12.51
N THR A 18 -7.32 -8.19 -11.66
CA THR A 18 -7.21 -9.54 -11.08
C THR A 18 -8.45 -9.88 -10.26
N PHE A 19 -8.94 -8.96 -9.42
CA PHE A 19 -10.18 -9.14 -8.66
C PHE A 19 -11.38 -9.44 -9.58
N SER A 20 -11.50 -8.70 -10.68
CA SER A 20 -12.62 -8.80 -11.62
C SER A 20 -12.59 -10.08 -12.46
N GLN A 21 -11.42 -10.70 -12.61
CA GLN A 21 -11.20 -11.91 -13.40
C GLN A 21 -11.17 -13.18 -12.55
N GLU A 22 -11.20 -13.05 -11.22
CA GLU A 22 -11.13 -14.18 -10.28
C GLU A 22 -12.36 -15.08 -10.39
N LYS A 23 -12.13 -16.40 -10.42
CA LYS A 23 -13.18 -17.42 -10.64
C LYS A 23 -13.27 -18.46 -9.52
N ASN A 24 -12.21 -18.58 -8.72
CA ASN A 24 -12.05 -19.63 -7.71
C ASN A 24 -12.21 -19.10 -6.28
N ASP A 25 -12.72 -17.86 -6.11
CA ASP A 25 -12.88 -17.20 -4.81
C ASP A 25 -11.57 -17.17 -3.99
N ASN A 26 -10.45 -17.06 -4.70
CA ASN A 26 -9.11 -16.96 -4.12
C ASN A 26 -8.46 -15.66 -4.56
N TYR A 27 -8.38 -14.70 -3.64
CA TYR A 27 -7.95 -13.34 -3.98
C TYR A 27 -6.51 -13.02 -3.55
N VAL A 28 -5.65 -14.02 -3.37
CA VAL A 28 -4.23 -13.83 -3.01
C VAL A 28 -3.53 -12.88 -3.99
N ASP A 29 -3.65 -13.10 -5.30
CA ASP A 29 -2.95 -12.28 -6.30
C ASP A 29 -3.50 -10.84 -6.32
N THR A 30 -4.80 -10.67 -6.09
CA THR A 30 -5.41 -9.35 -5.93
C THR A 30 -4.77 -8.59 -4.76
N ILE A 31 -4.65 -9.27 -3.61
CA ILE A 31 -4.07 -8.69 -2.40
C ILE A 31 -2.59 -8.37 -2.61
N ASN A 32 -1.85 -9.27 -3.25
CA ASN A 32 -0.44 -9.08 -3.55
C ASN A 32 -0.20 -7.84 -4.42
N HIS A 33 -0.98 -7.64 -5.48
CA HIS A 33 -0.90 -6.42 -6.29
C HIS A 33 -1.23 -5.16 -5.48
N ALA A 34 -2.30 -5.18 -4.68
CA ALA A 34 -2.67 -4.03 -3.85
C ALA A 34 -1.58 -3.68 -2.83
N MET A 35 -0.99 -4.67 -2.16
CA MET A 35 0.10 -4.46 -1.21
C MET A 35 1.40 -4.00 -1.90
N THR A 36 1.71 -4.56 -3.08
CA THR A 36 2.86 -4.14 -3.90
C THR A 36 2.76 -2.68 -4.31
N ALA A 37 1.55 -2.19 -4.61
CA ALA A 37 1.32 -0.78 -4.92
C ALA A 37 1.78 0.16 -3.80
N VAL A 38 1.50 -0.19 -2.54
CA VAL A 38 1.97 0.58 -1.39
C VAL A 38 3.46 0.37 -1.19
N HIS A 39 3.93 -0.89 -1.23
CA HIS A 39 5.32 -1.26 -0.98
C HIS A 39 6.30 -0.55 -1.92
N CYS A 40 5.98 -0.43 -3.21
CA CYS A 40 6.85 0.23 -4.18
C CYS A 40 6.90 1.76 -4.00
N PHE A 41 5.92 2.35 -3.31
CA PHE A 41 5.83 3.80 -3.10
C PHE A 41 6.47 4.26 -1.78
N LEU A 42 6.32 3.50 -0.70
CA LEU A 42 6.83 3.87 0.63
C LEU A 42 8.33 4.24 0.69
N PRO A 43 9.24 3.65 -0.13
CA PRO A 43 10.64 4.08 -0.22
C PRO A 43 10.83 5.58 -0.49
N MET A 44 9.87 6.24 -1.13
CA MET A 44 9.91 7.69 -1.37
C MET A 44 9.82 8.53 -0.08
N LEU A 45 9.29 7.95 1.00
CA LEU A 45 9.18 8.58 2.32
C LEU A 45 10.22 8.05 3.32
N THR A 46 10.66 6.81 3.16
CA THR A 46 11.56 6.13 4.12
C THR A 46 13.03 6.13 3.68
N GLN A 47 13.30 6.35 2.38
CA GLN A 47 14.63 6.28 1.76
C GLN A 47 15.32 4.92 1.93
N ASN A 48 14.54 3.86 2.12
CA ASN A 48 15.02 2.49 2.19
C ASN A 48 14.31 1.69 1.12
N GLU A 49 15.00 1.16 0.11
CA GLU A 49 14.37 0.40 -0.99
C GLU A 49 14.25 -1.10 -0.70
N ASN A 50 15.02 -1.61 0.28
CA ASN A 50 15.18 -3.05 0.50
C ASN A 50 14.36 -3.58 1.69
N ALA A 51 13.65 -2.72 2.42
CA ALA A 51 12.87 -3.15 3.57
C ALA A 51 11.56 -3.84 3.13
N SER A 52 11.14 -4.84 3.91
CA SER A 52 9.85 -5.51 3.76
C SER A 52 8.68 -4.53 3.95
N LEU A 53 7.47 -4.86 3.48
CA LEU A 53 6.31 -3.97 3.64
C LEU A 53 6.06 -3.60 5.11
N ALA A 54 6.10 -4.55 6.04
CA ALA A 54 5.96 -4.29 7.46
C ALA A 54 7.02 -3.31 8.01
N GLU A 55 8.28 -3.47 7.59
CA GLU A 55 9.37 -2.56 7.96
C GLU A 55 9.20 -1.17 7.33
N GLN A 56 8.81 -1.10 6.05
CA GLN A 56 8.50 0.15 5.37
C GLN A 56 7.41 0.92 6.09
N ILE A 57 6.34 0.25 6.49
CA ILE A 57 5.25 0.88 7.25
C ILE A 57 5.77 1.41 8.59
N THR A 58 6.61 0.64 9.27
CA THR A 58 7.22 1.07 10.55
C THR A 58 8.07 2.33 10.36
N LEU A 59 8.99 2.32 9.39
CA LEU A 59 9.83 3.47 9.05
C LEU A 59 8.99 4.68 8.60
N CYS A 60 7.93 4.45 7.83
CA CYS A 60 7.05 5.50 7.34
C CYS A 60 6.32 6.20 8.49
N ARG A 61 5.89 5.45 9.53
CA ARG A 61 5.27 5.99 10.74
C ARG A 61 6.22 6.81 11.61
N GLU A 62 7.53 6.61 11.48
CA GLU A 62 8.55 7.41 12.16
C GLU A 62 8.84 8.74 11.43
N ASN A 63 8.40 8.87 10.18
CA ASN A 63 8.60 10.10 9.40
C ASN A 63 7.75 11.25 9.99
N PRO A 64 8.35 12.42 10.33
CA PRO A 64 7.63 13.54 10.95
C PRO A 64 6.44 14.04 10.14
N ILE A 65 6.52 14.00 8.80
CA ILE A 65 5.42 14.42 7.90
C ILE A 65 4.23 13.49 8.07
N VAL A 66 4.49 12.18 8.17
CA VAL A 66 3.46 11.16 8.37
C VAL A 66 2.88 11.23 9.78
N GLN A 67 3.71 11.44 10.80
CA GLN A 67 3.24 11.62 12.20
C GLN A 67 2.28 12.79 12.35
N SER A 68 2.47 13.86 11.57
CA SER A 68 1.57 15.01 11.56
C SER A 68 0.21 14.74 10.88
N ASN A 69 0.08 13.61 10.17
CA ASN A 69 -1.14 13.19 9.47
C ASN A 69 -1.76 11.96 10.17
N THR A 70 -2.66 12.22 11.14
CA THR A 70 -3.33 11.17 11.93
C THR A 70 -4.11 10.17 11.06
N ALA A 71 -4.72 10.64 9.96
CA ALA A 71 -5.46 9.76 9.06
C ALA A 71 -4.53 8.75 8.39
N LEU A 72 -3.42 9.22 7.82
CA LEU A 72 -2.42 8.35 7.20
C LEU A 72 -1.79 7.37 8.21
N MET A 73 -1.48 7.84 9.42
CA MET A 73 -0.98 6.98 10.51
C MET A 73 -1.94 5.82 10.82
N ASN A 74 -3.25 6.10 10.88
CA ASN A 74 -4.26 5.07 11.13
C ASN A 74 -4.36 4.07 9.98
N LEU A 75 -4.32 4.55 8.73
CA LEU A 75 -4.33 3.67 7.56
C LEU A 75 -3.10 2.75 7.53
N LEU A 76 -1.91 3.30 7.79
CA LEU A 76 -0.66 2.54 7.88
C LEU A 76 -0.70 1.51 9.01
N ASN A 77 -1.23 1.86 10.19
CA ASN A 77 -1.42 0.91 11.29
C ASN A 77 -2.34 -0.25 10.90
N ASN A 78 -3.46 0.06 10.23
CA ASN A 78 -4.38 -0.97 9.76
C ASN A 78 -3.70 -1.90 8.75
N LEU A 79 -2.95 -1.35 7.79
CA LEU A 79 -2.23 -2.17 6.80
C LEU A 79 -1.18 -3.06 7.47
N HIS A 80 -0.47 -2.54 8.48
CA HIS A 80 0.50 -3.31 9.24
C HIS A 80 -0.13 -4.49 9.99
N ILE A 81 -1.29 -4.27 10.62
CA ILE A 81 -2.04 -5.35 11.30
C ILE A 81 -2.48 -6.39 10.26
N TYR A 82 -2.96 -5.95 9.09
CA TYR A 82 -3.34 -6.87 8.02
C TYR A 82 -2.16 -7.73 7.56
N ASP A 83 -1.04 -7.10 7.21
CA ASP A 83 0.16 -7.77 6.70
C ASP A 83 0.79 -8.74 7.72
N THR A 84 0.77 -8.40 9.00
CA THR A 84 1.49 -9.17 10.04
C THR A 84 0.64 -10.15 10.85
N GLN A 85 -0.66 -9.91 11.00
CA GLN A 85 -1.52 -10.66 11.93
C GLN A 85 -2.73 -11.33 11.29
N LEU A 86 -3.24 -10.78 10.18
CA LEU A 86 -4.50 -11.24 9.59
C LEU A 86 -4.32 -11.94 8.25
N TYR A 87 -3.29 -11.55 7.49
CA TYR A 87 -2.95 -12.17 6.23
C TYR A 87 -1.87 -13.21 6.42
N HIS A 88 -2.29 -14.46 6.60
CA HIS A 88 -1.41 -15.60 6.53
C HIS A 88 -1.81 -16.43 5.32
N PRO A 89 -1.08 -16.32 4.18
CA PRO A 89 -1.44 -16.97 2.92
C PRO A 89 -1.53 -18.51 3.02
N TYR A 90 -1.06 -19.09 4.13
CA TYR A 90 -1.12 -20.52 4.42
C TYR A 90 -2.26 -20.94 5.37
N ASP A 91 -2.89 -19.99 6.08
CA ASP A 91 -3.87 -20.33 7.12
C ASP A 91 -5.32 -20.25 6.62
N LYS A 92 -5.61 -19.36 5.67
CA LYS A 92 -6.97 -19.17 5.13
C LYS A 92 -6.94 -18.57 3.72
N ILE A 93 -7.76 -19.10 2.82
CA ILE A 93 -7.95 -18.54 1.49
C ILE A 93 -8.67 -17.18 1.63
N PRO A 94 -8.10 -16.07 1.13
CA PRO A 94 -8.71 -14.75 1.23
C PRO A 94 -9.98 -14.68 0.39
N GLN A 95 -11.04 -14.18 1.01
CA GLN A 95 -12.36 -14.03 0.40
C GLN A 95 -12.51 -12.66 -0.27
N SER A 96 -13.48 -12.54 -1.19
CA SER A 96 -13.75 -11.30 -1.94
C SER A 96 -13.85 -10.04 -1.08
N LYS A 97 -14.53 -10.13 0.07
CA LYS A 97 -14.67 -9.01 1.03
C LYS A 97 -13.33 -8.53 1.57
N GLU A 98 -12.44 -9.46 1.92
CA GLU A 98 -11.12 -9.15 2.48
C GLU A 98 -10.25 -8.47 1.42
N ALA A 99 -10.29 -8.98 0.19
CA ALA A 99 -9.57 -8.40 -0.94
C ALA A 99 -10.04 -6.97 -1.28
N LEU A 100 -11.35 -6.73 -1.32
CA LEU A 100 -11.90 -5.38 -1.56
C LEU A 100 -11.48 -4.39 -0.47
N LEU A 101 -11.49 -4.83 0.79
CA LEU A 101 -11.07 -4.00 1.90
C LEU A 101 -9.58 -3.64 1.80
N ILE A 102 -8.72 -4.58 1.42
CA ILE A 102 -7.29 -4.33 1.22
C ILE A 102 -7.04 -3.41 0.02
N ILE A 103 -7.73 -3.61 -1.12
CA ILE A 103 -7.65 -2.69 -2.27
C ILE A 103 -8.01 -1.27 -1.84
N SER A 104 -9.13 -1.10 -1.12
CA SER A 104 -9.57 0.21 -0.64
C SER A 104 -8.53 0.84 0.28
N LEU A 105 -8.01 0.07 1.24
CA LEU A 105 -7.00 0.53 2.19
C LEU A 105 -5.72 0.99 1.48
N CYS A 106 -5.21 0.20 0.52
CA CYS A 106 -4.03 0.56 -0.24
C CYS A 106 -4.23 1.82 -1.09
N ASN A 107 -5.42 1.97 -1.70
CA ASN A 107 -5.78 3.17 -2.45
C ASN A 107 -5.86 4.41 -1.55
N ASP A 108 -6.45 4.28 -0.36
CA ASP A 108 -6.56 5.38 0.61
C ASP A 108 -5.18 5.81 1.15
N ILE A 109 -4.27 4.85 1.35
CA ILE A 109 -2.87 5.15 1.72
C ILE A 109 -2.19 5.92 0.59
N LEU A 110 -2.26 5.43 -0.65
CA LEU A 110 -1.58 6.07 -1.78
C LEU A 110 -2.13 7.46 -2.09
N SER A 111 -3.44 7.66 -1.97
CA SER A 111 -4.07 8.97 -2.17
C SER A 111 -3.67 10.02 -1.11
N GLN A 112 -3.23 9.58 0.07
CA GLN A 112 -2.63 10.46 1.09
C GLN A 112 -1.12 10.62 0.90
N CYS A 113 -0.40 9.53 0.59
CA CYS A 113 1.06 9.52 0.46
C CYS A 113 1.58 10.26 -0.78
N ILE A 114 0.95 10.08 -1.94
CA ILE A 114 1.42 10.65 -3.21
C ILE A 114 1.47 12.18 -3.13
N PRO A 115 0.40 12.88 -2.71
CA PRO A 115 0.47 14.33 -2.55
C PRO A 115 1.55 14.76 -1.55
N LEU A 116 1.73 14.05 -0.43
CA LEU A 116 2.75 14.40 0.56
C LEU A 116 4.17 14.37 -0.02
N VAL A 117 4.48 13.37 -0.85
CA VAL A 117 5.78 13.29 -1.53
C VAL A 117 5.90 14.37 -2.60
N GLU A 118 4.87 14.58 -3.42
CA GLU A 118 4.91 15.57 -4.51
C GLU A 118 4.99 17.02 -4.00
N HIS A 119 4.37 17.35 -2.86
CA HIS A 119 4.47 18.68 -2.25
C HIS A 119 5.83 18.92 -1.57
N ASN A 120 6.54 17.87 -1.15
CA ASN A 120 7.85 17.96 -0.50
C ASN A 120 9.03 17.67 -1.45
N ALA A 121 8.76 17.28 -2.70
CA ALA A 121 9.80 17.16 -3.71
C ALA A 121 10.42 18.56 -3.98
N PRO A 122 11.76 18.69 -3.99
CA PRO A 122 12.38 19.96 -4.31
C PRO A 122 11.88 20.44 -5.67
N GLN A 123 11.26 21.62 -5.70
CA GLN A 123 10.84 22.24 -6.95
C GLN A 123 12.11 22.59 -7.74
N ILE A 124 12.49 21.74 -8.69
CA ILE A 124 13.53 22.05 -9.66
C ILE A 124 12.96 23.20 -10.51
N LYS A 125 13.43 24.43 -10.25
CA LYS A 125 13.26 25.59 -11.12
C LYS A 125 14.38 25.64 -12.15
#